data_AF-H8Z7D7-F1
#
_entry.id   AF-H8Z7D7-F1
#
_cell.length_a   1.000
_cell.length_b   1.000
_cell.length_c   1.000
_cell.angle_alpha   90.00
_cell.angle_beta   90.00
_cell.angle_gamma   90.00
#
_symmetry.space_group_name_H-M   'P 1'
#
loop_
_entity.id
_entity.type
_entity.pdbx_description
1 polymer ?
#
loop_
_entity_poly.entity_id
_entity_poly.type
_entity_poly.pdbx_seq_one_letter_code
_entity_poly.pdbx_strand_id
1 'polypeptide(L)'
;MMKQQLLESAGALSPPSPEAASRFAAVAAAIAAELTRRMAQRPDLEQLIGPGNQAMMEDNSRNFLRFMSTLFSHYDAEVLVDSALWAIRTYRAHGFQLSYWPANIATTLKIVREQLPSTVVAEVQPFFVWLSDNLPALVALHRPEP
;
A
#
# COMPACT_ATOMS: atom_id res chain seq x y z
N MET A 1 -15.20 8.63 -8.71
CA MET A 1 -15.04 7.27 -9.25
C MET A 1 -15.84 6.32 -8.37
N MET A 2 -16.67 5.46 -8.96
CA MET A 2 -17.44 4.44 -8.22
C MET A 2 -16.58 3.20 -7.94
N LYS A 3 -16.95 2.35 -6.96
CA LYS A 3 -16.23 1.09 -6.67
C LYS A 3 -16.01 0.25 -7.94
N GLN A 4 -17.01 0.17 -8.80
CA GLN A 4 -16.94 -0.55 -10.07
C GLN A 4 -15.80 -0.07 -10.97
N GLN A 5 -15.58 1.24 -11.06
CA GLN A 5 -14.50 1.81 -11.88
C GLN A 5 -13.11 1.54 -11.26
N LEU A 6 -13.02 1.45 -9.93
CA LEU A 6 -11.79 1.00 -9.27
C LEU A 6 -11.51 -0.46 -9.61
N LEU A 7 -12.51 -1.34 -9.54
CA LEU A 7 -12.39 -2.76 -9.91
C LEU A 7 -11.95 -2.92 -11.37
N GLU A 8 -12.57 -2.19 -12.30
CA GLU A 8 -12.20 -2.22 -13.72
C GLU A 8 -10.75 -1.77 -13.95
N SER A 9 -10.35 -0.64 -13.33
CA SER A 9 -8.98 -0.13 -13.49
C SER A 9 -7.92 -1.02 -12.82
N ALA A 10 -8.26 -1.64 -11.69
CA ALA A 10 -7.40 -2.63 -11.04
C ALA A 10 -7.30 -3.90 -11.91
N GLY A 11 -8.41 -4.38 -12.48
CA GLY A 11 -8.43 -5.53 -13.39
C GLY A 11 -7.60 -5.34 -14.67
N ALA A 12 -7.29 -4.09 -15.03
CA ALA A 12 -6.39 -3.76 -16.14
C ALA A 12 -4.90 -3.86 -15.78
N LEU A 13 -4.55 -4.02 -14.50
CA LEU A 13 -3.16 -4.23 -14.08
C LEU A 13 -2.68 -5.61 -14.56
N SER A 14 -1.47 -5.64 -15.12
CA SER A 14 -0.81 -6.89 -15.46
C SER A 14 -0.21 -7.50 -14.19
N PRO A 15 -0.60 -8.74 -13.80
CA PRO A 15 0.04 -9.44 -12.70
C PRO A 15 1.55 -9.56 -12.94
N PRO A 16 2.39 -9.44 -11.91
CA PRO A 16 3.82 -9.72 -12.05
C PRO A 16 4.05 -11.17 -12.47
N SER A 17 5.16 -11.41 -13.15
CA SER A 17 5.64 -12.75 -13.43
C SER A 17 5.91 -13.52 -12.12
N PRO A 18 5.86 -14.87 -12.14
CA PRO A 18 6.20 -15.67 -10.96
C PRO A 18 7.61 -15.38 -10.42
N GLU A 19 8.56 -15.05 -11.30
CA GLU A 19 9.91 -14.65 -10.90
C GLU A 19 9.89 -13.31 -10.16
N ALA A 20 9.27 -12.27 -10.71
CA ALA A 20 9.18 -10.97 -10.06
C ALA A 20 8.42 -11.04 -8.73
N ALA A 21 7.33 -11.79 -8.65
CA ALA A 21 6.58 -12.03 -7.42
C ALA A 21 7.44 -12.72 -6.35
N SER A 22 8.19 -13.76 -6.73
CA SER A 22 9.11 -14.46 -5.83
C SER A 22 10.26 -13.57 -5.33
N ARG A 23 10.85 -12.77 -6.24
CA ARG A 23 11.89 -11.80 -5.90
C ARG A 23 11.40 -10.74 -4.92
N PHE A 24 10.19 -10.21 -5.14
CA PHE A 24 9.56 -9.26 -4.21
C PHE A 24 9.30 -9.92 -2.85
N ALA A 25 8.73 -11.13 -2.84
CA ALA A 25 8.43 -11.87 -1.62
C ALA A 25 9.67 -12.11 -0.75
N ALA A 26 10.80 -12.45 -1.37
CA ALA A 26 12.08 -12.68 -0.69
C ALA A 26 12.60 -11.47 0.09
N VAL A 27 12.22 -10.25 -0.31
CA VAL A 27 12.67 -8.99 0.34
C VAL A 27 11.54 -8.21 1.01
N ALA A 28 10.29 -8.66 0.93
CA ALA A 28 9.12 -7.91 1.44
C ALA A 28 9.25 -7.55 2.93
N ALA A 29 9.79 -8.45 3.75
CA ALA A 29 10.05 -8.20 5.17
C ALA A 29 11.12 -7.11 5.39
N ALA A 30 12.19 -7.10 4.57
CA ALA A 30 13.23 -6.09 4.63
C ALA A 30 12.71 -4.70 4.18
N ILE A 31 11.88 -4.68 3.13
CA ILE A 31 11.19 -3.46 2.68
C ILE A 31 10.27 -2.93 3.79
N ALA A 32 9.52 -3.79 4.46
CA ALA A 32 8.64 -3.39 5.57
C ALA A 32 9.42 -2.80 6.75
N ALA A 33 10.55 -3.42 7.13
CA ALA A 33 11.41 -2.90 8.19
C ALA A 33 11.98 -1.53 7.84
N GLU A 34 12.42 -1.35 6.59
CA GLU A 34 12.93 -0.07 6.10
C GLU A 34 11.82 0.99 6.00
N LEU A 35 10.60 0.60 5.60
CA LEU A 35 9.43 1.48 5.60
C LEU A 35 9.11 1.97 7.00
N THR A 36 9.04 1.06 7.97
CA THR A 36 8.89 1.39 9.39
C THR A 36 9.95 2.38 9.84
N ARG A 37 11.23 2.10 9.56
CA ARG A 37 12.34 2.96 9.95
C ARG A 37 12.22 4.36 9.37
N ARG A 38 11.92 4.49 8.07
CA ARG A 38 11.79 5.79 7.39
C ARG A 38 10.56 6.57 7.86
N MET A 39 9.43 5.90 8.06
CA MET A 39 8.22 6.54 8.56
C MET A 39 8.39 6.99 10.02
N ALA A 40 9.01 6.17 10.88
CA ALA A 40 9.30 6.51 12.27
C ALA A 40 10.19 7.75 12.43
N GLN A 41 11.04 8.04 11.45
CA GLN A 41 11.93 9.19 11.43
C GLN A 41 11.29 10.48 10.89
N ARG A 42 10.02 10.43 10.48
CA ARG A 42 9.34 11.61 9.94
C ARG A 42 9.05 12.63 11.06
N PRO A 43 9.35 13.91 10.85
CA PRO A 43 9.06 14.95 11.85
C PRO A 43 7.55 15.18 12.04
N ASP A 44 6.73 14.82 11.05
CA ASP A 44 5.27 14.94 11.08
C ASP A 44 4.57 13.62 11.45
N LEU A 45 5.28 12.59 11.90
CA LEU A 45 4.72 11.25 12.11
C LEU A 45 3.44 11.26 12.97
N GLU A 46 3.49 11.90 14.14
CA GLU A 46 2.34 11.94 15.05
C GLU A 46 1.13 12.64 14.41
N GLN A 47 1.35 13.65 13.56
CA GLN A 47 0.29 14.31 12.81
C GLN A 47 -0.30 13.38 11.74
N LEU A 48 0.48 12.45 11.19
CA LEU A 48 0.02 11.48 10.20
C LEU A 48 -0.77 10.33 10.82
N ILE A 49 -0.36 9.83 11.99
CA ILE A 49 -0.92 8.59 12.55
C ILE A 49 -1.77 8.80 13.80
N GLY A 50 -1.73 9.98 14.41
CA GLY A 50 -2.30 10.25 15.73
C GLY A 50 -1.38 9.81 16.88
N PRO A 51 -1.51 10.42 18.07
CA PRO A 51 -0.67 10.11 19.22
C PRO A 51 -0.80 8.64 19.65
N GLY A 52 0.33 8.01 19.98
CA GLY A 52 0.37 6.62 20.47
C GLY A 52 0.21 5.52 19.43
N ASN A 53 0.05 5.86 18.14
CA ASN A 53 -0.23 4.87 17.08
C ASN A 53 1.01 4.31 16.37
N GLN A 54 2.22 4.57 16.86
CA GLN A 54 3.44 4.14 16.18
C GLN A 54 3.48 2.62 15.99
N ALA A 55 3.22 1.81 17.02
CA ALA A 55 3.22 0.35 16.90
C ALA A 55 2.23 -0.15 15.82
N MET A 56 1.04 0.46 15.75
CA MET A 56 0.04 0.14 14.73
C MET A 56 0.51 0.52 13.32
N MET A 57 1.27 1.62 13.17
CA MET A 57 1.89 1.98 11.89
C MET A 57 2.98 0.96 11.47
N GLU A 58 3.73 0.41 12.43
CA GLU A 58 4.73 -0.62 12.15
C GLU A 58 4.07 -1.94 11.73
N ASP A 59 2.98 -2.32 12.42
CA ASP A 59 2.11 -3.43 12.02
C ASP A 59 1.53 -3.22 10.62
N ASN A 60 1.07 -2.00 10.31
CA ASN A 60 0.57 -1.68 8.97
C ASN A 60 1.64 -1.89 7.91
N SER A 61 2.88 -1.44 8.17
CA SER A 61 3.99 -1.61 7.24
C SER A 61 4.27 -3.09 6.98
N ARG A 62 4.31 -3.92 8.02
CA ARG A 62 4.47 -5.38 7.89
C ARG A 62 3.31 -6.02 7.11
N ASN A 63 2.08 -5.66 7.47
CA ASN A 63 0.88 -6.22 6.85
C ASN A 63 0.74 -5.80 5.39
N PHE A 64 1.05 -4.55 5.07
CA PHE A 64 0.99 -4.04 3.70
C PHE A 64 1.96 -4.79 2.78
N LEU A 65 3.23 -4.93 3.17
CA LEU A 65 4.20 -5.61 2.30
C LEU A 65 3.96 -7.13 2.23
N ARG A 66 3.46 -7.75 3.31
CA ARG A 66 3.00 -9.15 3.27
C ARG A 66 1.80 -9.31 2.32
N PHE A 67 0.83 -8.41 2.39
CA PHE A 67 -0.33 -8.39 1.50
C PHE A 67 0.10 -8.25 0.04
N MET A 68 0.94 -7.26 -0.28
CA MET A 68 1.43 -7.07 -1.66
C MET A 68 2.19 -8.30 -2.16
N SER A 69 2.99 -8.94 -1.31
CA SER A 69 3.69 -10.18 -1.66
C SER A 69 2.73 -11.32 -2.00
N THR A 70 1.64 -11.50 -1.24
CA THR A 70 0.63 -12.53 -1.53
C THR A 70 -0.16 -12.18 -2.80
N LEU A 71 -0.53 -10.91 -2.95
CA LEU A 71 -1.29 -10.39 -4.09
C LEU A 71 -0.51 -10.56 -5.40
N PHE A 72 0.81 -10.36 -5.40
CA PHE A 72 1.62 -10.55 -6.61
C PHE A 72 1.71 -12.00 -7.07
N SER A 73 1.65 -12.96 -6.14
CA SER A 73 1.61 -14.38 -6.49
C SER A 73 0.22 -14.87 -6.91
N HIS A 74 -0.84 -14.20 -6.46
CA HIS A 74 -2.23 -14.58 -6.71
C HIS A 74 -3.06 -13.32 -6.94
N TYR A 75 -2.88 -12.69 -8.10
CA TYR A 75 -3.50 -11.40 -8.34
C TYR A 75 -5.02 -11.51 -8.44
N ASP A 76 -5.69 -10.68 -7.66
CA ASP A 76 -7.13 -10.49 -7.69
C ASP A 76 -7.44 -9.00 -7.47
N ALA A 77 -8.15 -8.41 -8.43
CA ALA A 77 -8.48 -6.98 -8.43
C ALA A 77 -9.48 -6.62 -7.31
N GLU A 78 -10.44 -7.49 -7.02
CA GLU A 78 -11.41 -7.27 -5.94
C GLU A 78 -10.71 -7.30 -4.59
N VAL A 79 -9.80 -8.26 -4.38
CA VAL A 79 -8.98 -8.33 -3.16
C VAL A 79 -8.12 -7.08 -2.99
N LEU A 80 -7.52 -6.53 -4.05
CA LEU A 80 -6.78 -5.27 -4.00
C LEU A 80 -7.67 -4.10 -3.55
N VAL A 81 -8.80 -3.91 -4.24
CA VAL A 81 -9.71 -2.78 -3.98
C VAL A 81 -10.30 -2.86 -2.58
N ASP A 82 -10.80 -4.03 -2.18
CA ASP A 82 -11.48 -4.20 -0.90
C ASP A 82 -10.52 -4.13 0.28
N SER A 83 -9.31 -4.66 0.13
CA SER A 83 -8.27 -4.54 1.16
C SER A 83 -7.82 -3.09 1.33
N ALA A 84 -7.67 -2.32 0.24
CA ALA A 84 -7.31 -0.90 0.31
C ALA A 84 -8.41 -0.08 0.99
N LEU A 85 -9.68 -0.30 0.61
CA LEU A 85 -10.82 0.37 1.24
C LEU A 85 -10.94 0.00 2.73
N TRP A 86 -10.75 -1.28 3.08
CA TRP A 86 -10.76 -1.74 4.47
C TRP A 86 -9.62 -1.11 5.28
N ALA A 87 -8.40 -1.07 4.75
CA ALA A 87 -7.27 -0.44 5.43
C ALA A 87 -7.54 1.05 5.68
N ILE A 88 -8.02 1.79 4.68
CA ILE A 88 -8.35 3.21 4.88
C ILE A 88 -9.39 3.37 5.99
N ARG A 89 -10.50 2.62 5.98
CA ARG A 89 -11.53 2.71 7.02
C ARG A 89 -11.00 2.37 8.41
N THR A 90 -10.31 1.23 8.54
CA THR A 90 -9.82 0.73 9.84
C THR A 90 -8.84 1.70 10.48
N TYR A 91 -7.82 2.14 9.75
CA TYR A 91 -6.80 3.02 10.31
C TYR A 91 -7.32 4.44 10.56
N ARG A 92 -8.27 4.93 9.74
CA ARG A 92 -8.98 6.19 10.01
C ARG A 92 -9.74 6.15 11.34
N ALA A 93 -10.38 5.03 11.66
CA ALA A 93 -11.07 4.85 12.94
C ALA A 93 -10.11 4.90 14.15
N HIS A 94 -8.83 4.61 13.94
CA HIS A 94 -7.77 4.72 14.95
C HIS A 94 -7.04 6.07 14.96
N GLY A 95 -7.44 7.05 14.13
CA GLY A 95 -6.88 8.40 14.17
C GLY A 95 -5.81 8.70 13.11
N PHE A 96 -5.55 7.78 12.18
CA PHE A 96 -4.67 8.05 11.05
C PHE A 96 -5.27 9.14 10.14
N GLN A 97 -4.43 10.03 9.62
CA GLN A 97 -4.84 11.11 8.73
C GLN A 97 -4.77 10.68 7.26
N LEU A 98 -5.54 11.34 6.40
CA LEU A 98 -5.54 11.04 4.97
C LEU A 98 -4.16 11.26 4.32
N SER A 99 -3.37 12.19 4.86
CA SER A 99 -1.99 12.46 4.46
C SER A 99 -1.01 11.33 4.80
N TYR A 100 -1.38 10.37 5.65
CA TYR A 100 -0.55 9.19 5.93
C TYR A 100 -0.37 8.31 4.69
N TRP A 101 -1.45 8.04 3.95
CA TRP A 101 -1.45 7.14 2.80
C TRP A 101 -0.48 7.56 1.69
N PRO A 102 -0.47 8.81 1.19
CA PRO A 102 0.49 9.20 0.17
C PRO A 102 1.93 9.17 0.72
N ALA A 103 2.15 9.52 1.99
CA ALA A 103 3.47 9.42 2.62
C ALA A 103 3.97 7.97 2.69
N ASN A 104 3.10 7.04 3.08
CA ASN A 104 3.41 5.61 3.19
C ASN A 104 3.66 4.97 1.82
N ILE A 105 2.78 5.20 0.85
CA ILE A 105 2.89 4.66 -0.52
C ILE A 105 4.14 5.20 -1.21
N ALA A 106 4.37 6.52 -1.16
CA ALA A 106 5.55 7.13 -1.79
C ALA A 106 6.86 6.62 -1.16
N THR A 107 6.90 6.47 0.17
CA THR A 107 8.06 5.91 0.87
C THR A 107 8.30 4.46 0.48
N THR A 108 7.24 3.66 0.39
CA THR A 108 7.32 2.25 -0.05
C THR A 108 7.86 2.15 -1.46
N LEU A 109 7.31 2.92 -2.40
CA LEU A 109 7.74 2.91 -3.80
C LEU A 109 9.21 3.35 -3.95
N LYS A 110 9.67 4.32 -3.15
CA LYS A 110 11.08 4.70 -3.10
C LYS A 110 11.97 3.53 -2.66
N ILE A 111 11.59 2.83 -1.59
CA ILE A 111 12.35 1.67 -1.10
C ILE A 111 12.38 0.54 -2.13
N VAL A 112 11.23 0.25 -2.76
CA VAL A 112 11.11 -0.74 -3.84
C VAL A 112 12.10 -0.45 -4.97
N ARG A 113 12.17 0.81 -5.43
CA ARG A 113 13.10 1.23 -6.49
C ARG A 113 14.58 1.15 -6.09
N GLU A 114 14.88 1.31 -4.81
CA GLU A 114 16.25 1.25 -4.29
C GLU A 114 16.74 -0.18 -4.04
N GLN A 115 15.84 -1.10 -3.68
CA GLN A 115 16.21 -2.45 -3.24
C GLN A 115 16.02 -3.54 -4.30
N LEU A 116 15.17 -3.31 -5.31
CA LEU A 116 14.87 -4.31 -6.33
C LEU A 116 15.53 -3.98 -7.68
N PRO A 117 15.89 -5.01 -8.47
CA PRO A 117 16.30 -4.82 -9.86
C PRO A 117 15.23 -4.09 -10.67
N SER A 118 15.65 -3.28 -11.64
CA SER A 118 14.73 -2.49 -12.49
C SER A 118 13.69 -3.35 -13.21
N THR A 119 14.03 -4.59 -13.57
CA THR A 119 13.10 -5.56 -14.17
C THR A 119 11.95 -5.91 -13.22
N VAL A 120 12.26 -6.22 -11.96
CA VAL A 120 11.24 -6.50 -10.92
C VAL A 120 10.44 -5.24 -10.60
N VAL A 121 11.12 -4.09 -10.48
CA VAL A 121 10.47 -2.80 -10.23
C VAL A 121 9.43 -2.49 -11.31
N ALA A 122 9.75 -2.72 -12.59
CA ALA A 122 8.85 -2.46 -13.70
C ALA A 122 7.52 -3.24 -13.59
N GLU A 123 7.55 -4.45 -13.02
CA GLU A 123 6.37 -5.30 -12.86
C GLU A 123 5.56 -4.99 -11.60
N VAL A 124 6.21 -4.61 -10.48
CA VAL A 124 5.50 -4.38 -9.20
C VAL A 124 5.11 -2.92 -8.96
N GLN A 125 5.85 -1.96 -9.53
CA GLN A 125 5.56 -0.53 -9.40
C GLN A 125 4.13 -0.14 -9.81
N PRO A 126 3.55 -0.68 -10.91
CA PRO A 126 2.21 -0.30 -11.34
C PRO A 126 1.14 -0.41 -10.25
N PHE A 127 1.26 -1.36 -9.33
CA PHE A 127 0.32 -1.53 -8.22
C PHE A 127 0.40 -0.41 -7.18
N PHE A 128 1.61 0.02 -6.81
CA PHE A 128 1.81 1.14 -5.90
C PHE A 128 1.40 2.47 -6.54
N VAL A 129 1.68 2.64 -7.82
CA VAL A 129 1.23 3.79 -8.61
C VAL A 129 -0.29 3.81 -8.68
N TRP A 130 -0.93 2.67 -8.97
CA TRP A 130 -2.38 2.56 -8.98
C TRP A 130 -3.00 2.93 -7.63
N LEU A 131 -2.43 2.46 -6.51
CA LEU A 131 -2.89 2.85 -5.17
C LEU A 131 -2.77 4.37 -4.94
N SER A 132 -1.67 4.98 -5.38
CA SER A 132 -1.43 6.43 -5.26
C SER A 132 -2.42 7.24 -6.09
N ASP A 133 -2.58 6.90 -7.37
CA ASP A 133 -3.41 7.63 -8.33
C ASP A 133 -4.89 7.52 -7.98
N ASN A 134 -5.31 6.36 -7.45
CA ASN A 134 -6.70 6.10 -7.06
C ASN A 134 -7.00 6.43 -5.60
N LEU A 135 -6.02 6.91 -4.83
CA LEU A 135 -6.20 7.26 -3.43
C LEU A 135 -7.37 8.23 -3.20
N PRO A 136 -7.57 9.31 -4.00
CA PRO A 136 -8.72 10.20 -3.81
C PRO A 136 -10.07 9.48 -3.91
N ALA A 137 -10.20 8.51 -4.82
CA ALA A 137 -11.41 7.72 -5.00
C ALA A 137 -11.62 6.72 -3.85
N LEU A 138 -10.56 6.01 -3.46
CA LEU A 138 -10.58 5.09 -2.32
C LEU A 138 -10.98 5.81 -1.03
N VAL A 139 -10.48 7.03 -0.84
CA VAL A 139 -10.86 7.90 0.29
C VAL A 139 -12.32 8.34 0.20
N ALA A 140 -12.79 8.78 -0.97
CA ALA A 140 -14.19 9.22 -1.12
C ALA A 140 -15.20 8.09 -0.78
N LEU A 141 -14.86 6.84 -1.12
CA LEU A 141 -15.68 5.65 -0.88
C LEU A 141 -15.55 5.08 0.54
N HIS A 142 -14.69 5.63 1.40
CA HIS A 142 -14.59 5.19 2.79
C HIS A 142 -15.77 5.68 3.65
N ARG A 143 -16.58 6.64 3.16
CA ARG A 143 -17.75 7.15 3.86
C ARG A 143 -18.87 6.11 3.69
N PRO A 144 -19.45 5.56 4.77
CA PRO A 144 -20.62 4.69 4.60
C PRO A 144 -21.69 5.48 3.84
N GLU A 145 -22.41 4.80 2.94
CA GLU A 145 -23.63 5.37 2.37
C GLU A 145 -24.58 5.72 3.54
N PRO A 146 -25.26 6.88 3.49
CA PRO A 146 -26.21 7.29 4.52
C PRO A 146 -27.40 6.35 4.65
#